data_AF-A0A2H0QG64-F1
#
_entry.id   AF-A0A2H0QG64-F1
#
_cell.length_a   1.000
_cell.length_b   1.000
_cell.length_c   1.000
_cell.angle_alpha   90.00
_cell.angle_beta   90.00
_cell.angle_gamma   90.00
#
_symmetry.space_group_name_H-M   'P 1'
#
loop_
_entity.id
_entity.type
_entity.pdbx_description
1 polymer ?
#
loop_
_entity_poly.entity_id
_entity_poly.type
_entity_poly.pdbx_seq_one_letter_code
_entity_poly.pdbx_strand_id
1 'polypeptide(L)'
;MTPRLLKATLLISIAASCTSIPMSGRHPAFSAGTCDDLIAPFFSAKYRYVKNINDFYQHTYLHRRRLIIMGHHLLEEFPDQFTHIDHKILDQFLNIHDEAKLNLDIAQYKGRPLLEALYQYYGRGKHTLSDEAKIEMQEIIKVLNHKDSEIGINFFKKYGFIDKRGRLNETALELLRIEKIVDSVDRGMNQVSIEEFDRSMTPASTFLKSEDSDLALNLESIYHHLLDGMLRPLPEQSRHFQVSP
;
A
#
# COMPACT_ATOMS: atom_id res chain seq x y z
N MET A 1 -4.96 -27.93 18.54
CA MET A 1 -3.73 -27.11 18.67
C MET A 1 -3.82 -25.97 17.66
N THR A 2 -3.96 -24.73 18.13
CA THR A 2 -4.15 -23.55 17.28
C THR A 2 -2.80 -23.02 16.78
N PRO A 3 -2.66 -22.69 15.48
CA PRO A 3 -1.38 -22.25 14.91
C PRO A 3 -1.08 -20.81 15.36
N ARG A 4 -0.42 -20.66 16.52
CA ARG A 4 0.07 -19.37 17.02
C ARG A 4 1.21 -18.77 16.19
N LEU A 5 1.82 -19.53 15.26
CA LEU A 5 2.95 -19.07 14.45
C LEU A 5 2.59 -18.22 13.22
N LEU A 6 1.36 -18.27 12.71
CA LEU A 6 0.93 -17.38 11.60
C LEU A 6 0.61 -15.95 12.05
N LYS A 7 0.65 -15.67 13.37
CA LYS A 7 0.49 -14.32 13.92
C LYS A 7 1.76 -13.46 13.79
N ALA A 8 2.89 -14.05 13.37
CA ALA A 8 4.00 -13.28 12.82
C ALA A 8 3.61 -12.87 11.40
N THR A 9 2.81 -11.82 11.38
CA THR A 9 2.21 -11.09 10.28
C THR A 9 2.90 -11.33 8.94
N LEU A 10 2.21 -12.04 8.04
CA LEU A 10 2.38 -11.86 6.61
C LEU A 10 1.99 -10.41 6.32
N LEU A 11 2.92 -9.48 6.56
CA LEU A 11 2.79 -8.07 6.25
C LEU A 11 2.93 -7.92 4.73
N ILE A 12 1.88 -8.32 4.01
CA ILE A 12 1.56 -7.65 2.74
C ILE A 12 1.40 -6.19 3.15
N SER A 13 2.44 -5.41 2.86
CA SER A 13 2.83 -4.24 3.66
C SER A 13 1.88 -3.07 3.43
N ILE A 14 0.88 -2.94 4.31
CA ILE A 14 0.17 -1.67 4.49
C ILE A 14 0.53 -1.03 5.84
N ALA A 15 1.21 -1.75 6.74
CA ALA A 15 1.44 -1.25 8.10
C ALA A 15 2.68 -0.34 8.28
N ALA A 16 3.61 -0.25 7.34
CA ALA A 16 4.93 0.37 7.62
C ALA A 16 5.06 1.87 7.31
N SER A 17 4.03 2.54 6.77
CA SER A 17 4.08 4.00 6.58
C SER A 17 3.47 4.79 7.74
N CYS A 18 3.08 4.13 8.82
CA CYS A 18 2.33 4.75 9.92
C CYS A 18 3.07 4.78 11.27
N THR A 19 4.33 4.28 11.36
CA THR A 19 5.02 4.09 12.65
C THR A 19 6.43 4.68 12.76
N SER A 20 6.99 5.32 11.73
CA SER A 20 8.24 6.07 11.86
C SER A 20 7.97 7.53 12.27
N ILE A 21 7.82 7.75 13.58
CA ILE A 21 7.81 9.09 14.20
C ILE A 21 9.27 9.53 14.40
N PRO A 22 9.71 10.70 13.89
CA PRO A 22 10.87 11.37 14.46
C PRO A 22 10.46 11.94 15.85
N MET A 23 11.10 11.47 16.92
CA MET A 23 10.94 12.05 18.25
C MET A 23 11.61 13.42 18.31
N SER A 24 10.83 14.50 18.31
CA SER A 24 11.17 15.90 18.68
C SER A 24 10.03 16.78 18.13
N GLY A 25 9.34 17.67 18.82
CA GLY A 25 9.53 18.39 20.08
C GLY A 25 8.24 19.16 20.39
N ARG A 26 8.17 19.75 21.59
CA ARG A 26 7.02 20.44 22.20
C ARG A 26 6.42 21.56 21.33
N HIS A 27 5.11 21.83 21.46
CA HIS A 27 4.50 23.17 21.64
C HIS A 27 2.96 23.11 21.91
N PRO A 28 2.30 24.22 22.32
CA PRO A 28 1.35 24.27 23.45
C PRO A 28 -0.14 24.16 23.08
N ALA A 29 -0.95 24.06 24.14
CA ALA A 29 -2.41 23.97 24.14
C ALA A 29 -3.12 25.21 23.57
N PHE A 30 -4.22 25.01 22.83
CA PHE A 30 -5.34 25.96 22.79
C PHE A 30 -6.69 25.33 22.37
N SER A 31 -7.68 25.63 23.22
CA SER A 31 -9.14 25.75 23.09
C SER A 31 -9.98 24.88 22.15
N ALA A 32 -11.01 24.29 22.76
CA ALA A 32 -12.18 23.68 22.15
C ALA A 32 -13.05 24.69 21.37
N GLY A 33 -13.58 24.22 20.24
CA GLY A 33 -14.63 24.84 19.43
C GLY A 33 -15.51 23.74 18.83
N THR A 34 -16.80 23.99 18.80
CA THR A 34 -17.92 23.03 18.76
C THR A 34 -18.14 22.32 17.42
N CYS A 35 -18.69 21.10 17.53
CA CYS A 35 -19.31 20.31 16.47
C CYS A 35 -20.45 21.09 15.81
N ASP A 36 -20.32 21.41 14.53
CA ASP A 36 -21.38 21.45 13.51
C ASP A 36 -20.83 22.18 12.27
N ASP A 37 -20.11 21.44 11.41
CA ASP A 37 -19.77 21.81 10.03
C ASP A 37 -19.23 20.57 9.32
N LEU A 38 -20.10 19.57 9.11
CA LEU A 38 -19.80 18.41 8.29
C LEU A 38 -20.69 18.47 7.05
N ILE A 39 -20.03 18.39 5.88
CA ILE A 39 -20.54 18.24 4.51
C ILE A 39 -20.60 19.56 3.69
N ALA A 40 -19.42 20.08 3.30
CA ALA A 40 -19.11 20.67 1.98
C ALA A 40 -17.61 21.07 1.90
N PRO A 41 -16.97 21.11 0.71
CA PRO A 41 -15.58 20.70 0.56
C PRO A 41 -14.58 21.85 0.69
N PHE A 42 -13.70 21.77 1.68
CA PHE A 42 -12.40 22.41 1.61
C PHE A 42 -11.51 21.62 0.62
N PHE A 43 -11.67 21.86 -0.68
CA PHE A 43 -10.62 21.55 -1.65
C PHE A 43 -9.47 22.53 -1.42
N SER A 44 -8.67 22.27 -0.38
CA SER A 44 -7.37 22.91 -0.25
C SER A 44 -6.46 22.41 -1.37
N ALA A 45 -5.46 23.20 -1.75
CA ALA A 45 -4.41 22.85 -2.70
C ALA A 45 -3.58 21.59 -2.33
N LYS A 46 -4.02 20.82 -1.31
CA LYS A 46 -3.43 19.60 -0.78
C LYS A 46 -3.70 18.37 -1.64
N TYR A 47 -4.76 18.36 -2.46
CA TYR A 47 -5.18 17.20 -3.26
C TYR A 47 -4.87 17.38 -4.76
N ARG A 48 -3.60 17.24 -5.13
CA ARG A 48 -3.15 17.45 -6.52
C ARG A 48 -3.44 16.24 -7.40
N TYR A 49 -3.28 15.04 -6.87
CA TYR A 49 -3.32 13.81 -7.65
C TYR A 49 -4.60 12.99 -7.44
N VAL A 50 -5.21 13.05 -6.25
CA VAL A 50 -6.42 12.30 -5.91
C VAL A 50 -7.52 13.27 -5.47
N LYS A 51 -8.45 13.59 -6.38
CA LYS A 51 -9.53 14.57 -6.12
C LYS A 51 -10.86 13.91 -5.73
N ASN A 52 -11.00 12.62 -6.02
CA ASN A 52 -12.23 11.86 -5.82
C ASN A 52 -11.89 10.37 -5.65
N ILE A 53 -12.90 9.57 -5.30
CA ILE A 53 -12.72 8.12 -5.08
C ILE A 53 -12.27 7.37 -6.34
N ASN A 54 -12.66 7.80 -7.53
CA ASN A 54 -12.21 7.16 -8.77
C ASN A 54 -10.71 7.42 -8.99
N ASP A 55 -10.22 8.62 -8.67
CA ASP A 55 -8.78 8.88 -8.71
C ASP A 55 -8.05 7.99 -7.69
N PHE A 56 -8.61 7.81 -6.49
CA PHE A 56 -8.02 6.94 -5.47
C PHE A 56 -7.96 5.47 -5.93
N TYR A 57 -9.04 4.97 -6.53
CA TYR A 57 -9.07 3.64 -7.16
C TYR A 57 -8.00 3.49 -8.24
N GLN A 58 -7.96 4.45 -9.18
CA GLN A 58 -7.05 4.41 -10.32
C GLN A 58 -5.58 4.50 -9.89
N HIS A 59 -5.26 5.33 -8.89
CA HIS A 59 -3.90 5.38 -8.34
C HIS A 59 -3.51 4.11 -7.60
N THR A 60 -4.45 3.47 -6.90
CA THR A 60 -4.24 2.14 -6.28
C THR A 60 -4.01 1.07 -7.35
N TYR A 61 -4.77 1.11 -8.45
CA TYR A 61 -4.57 0.21 -9.59
C TYR A 61 -3.21 0.44 -10.27
N LEU A 62 -2.84 1.69 -10.53
CA LEU A 62 -1.55 2.04 -11.13
C LEU A 62 -0.37 1.67 -10.22
N HIS A 63 -0.51 1.81 -8.90
CA HIS A 63 0.47 1.33 -7.92
C HIS A 63 0.80 -0.14 -8.14
N ARG A 64 -0.22 -1.00 -8.15
CA ARG A 64 -0.05 -2.43 -8.42
C ARG A 64 0.65 -2.72 -9.75
N ARG A 65 0.30 -1.98 -10.80
CA ARG A 65 0.95 -2.11 -12.13
C ARG A 65 2.43 -1.71 -12.09
N ARG A 66 2.79 -0.65 -11.36
CA ARG A 66 4.19 -0.22 -11.18
C ARG A 66 4.99 -1.27 -10.39
N LEU A 67 4.38 -1.90 -9.38
CA LEU A 67 5.02 -2.99 -8.62
C LEU A 67 5.40 -4.15 -9.54
N ILE A 68 4.50 -4.56 -10.44
CA ILE A 68 4.75 -5.64 -11.41
C ILE A 68 5.95 -5.30 -12.29
N ILE A 69 5.98 -4.11 -12.90
CA ILE A 69 7.08 -3.70 -13.78
C ILE A 69 8.42 -3.70 -13.02
N MET A 70 8.47 -3.11 -11.82
CA MET A 70 9.67 -3.11 -11.00
C MET A 70 10.08 -4.53 -10.55
N GLY A 71 9.11 -5.39 -10.27
CA GLY A 71 9.36 -6.78 -9.89
C GLY A 71 10.02 -7.56 -11.03
N HIS A 72 9.54 -7.38 -12.27
CA HIS A 72 10.16 -7.99 -13.45
C HIS A 72 11.59 -7.49 -13.66
N HIS A 73 11.82 -6.18 -13.53
CA HIS A 73 13.16 -5.60 -13.61
C HIS A 73 14.13 -6.25 -12.61
N LEU A 74 13.68 -6.51 -11.38
CA LEU A 74 14.51 -7.20 -10.39
C LEU A 74 14.87 -8.64 -10.80
N LEU A 75 13.95 -9.39 -11.41
CA LEU A 75 14.24 -10.74 -11.90
C LEU A 75 15.24 -10.74 -13.06
N GLU A 76 15.14 -9.76 -13.95
CA GLU A 76 15.95 -9.65 -15.16
C GLU A 76 17.38 -9.18 -14.87
N GLU A 77 17.54 -8.18 -14.01
CA GLU A 77 18.85 -7.62 -13.68
C GLU A 77 19.60 -8.37 -12.58
N PHE A 78 18.88 -9.07 -11.69
CA PHE A 78 19.47 -9.80 -10.56
C PHE A 78 19.03 -11.28 -10.52
N PRO A 79 19.22 -12.04 -11.63
CA PRO A 79 18.72 -13.42 -11.71
C PRO A 79 19.33 -14.33 -10.64
N ASP A 80 20.60 -14.10 -10.26
CA ASP A 80 21.29 -14.88 -9.22
C ASP A 80 20.70 -14.68 -7.81
N GLN A 81 19.96 -13.58 -7.58
CA GLN A 81 19.27 -13.34 -6.31
C GLN A 81 17.84 -13.90 -6.27
N PHE A 82 17.25 -14.19 -7.44
CA PHE A 82 15.86 -14.60 -7.59
C PHE A 82 15.66 -15.84 -8.47
N THR A 83 16.68 -16.69 -8.60
CA THR A 83 16.59 -18.08 -8.14
C THR A 83 15.37 -18.86 -8.62
N HIS A 84 14.32 -18.75 -7.82
CA HIS A 84 13.21 -19.69 -7.81
C HIS A 84 11.90 -19.06 -8.27
N ILE A 85 11.94 -17.83 -8.80
CA ILE A 85 10.76 -17.08 -9.18
C ILE A 85 10.53 -17.14 -10.69
N ASP A 86 9.43 -17.78 -11.05
CA ASP A 86 8.87 -17.69 -12.40
C ASP A 86 8.12 -16.36 -12.58
N HIS A 87 8.32 -15.70 -13.74
CA HIS A 87 7.71 -14.42 -14.07
C HIS A 87 6.18 -14.44 -13.93
N LYS A 88 5.51 -15.51 -14.37
CA LYS A 88 4.05 -15.62 -14.30
C LYS A 88 3.57 -15.78 -12.85
N ILE A 89 4.35 -16.46 -12.00
CA ILE A 89 4.07 -16.54 -10.57
C ILE A 89 4.25 -15.16 -9.92
N LEU A 90 5.30 -14.41 -10.27
CA LEU A 90 5.50 -13.05 -9.79
C LEU A 90 4.35 -12.12 -10.18
N ASP A 91 3.92 -12.15 -11.45
CA ASP A 91 2.76 -11.42 -11.94
C ASP A 91 1.52 -11.69 -11.09
N GLN A 92 1.23 -12.97 -10.86
CA GLN A 92 0.04 -13.38 -10.09
C GLN A 92 0.14 -12.98 -8.62
N PHE A 93 1.35 -13.01 -8.05
CA PHE A 93 1.59 -12.59 -6.68
C PHE A 93 1.45 -11.07 -6.51
N LEU A 94 2.10 -10.28 -7.36
CA LEU A 94 2.00 -8.81 -7.26
C LEU A 94 0.62 -8.30 -7.68
N ASN A 95 -0.13 -9.03 -8.52
CA ASN A 95 -1.52 -8.69 -8.81
C ASN A 95 -2.48 -8.87 -7.61
N ILE A 96 -2.12 -9.62 -6.57
CA ILE A 96 -2.95 -9.69 -5.36
C ILE A 96 -2.60 -8.62 -4.32
N HIS A 97 -1.56 -7.80 -4.57
CA HIS A 97 -1.24 -6.65 -3.74
C HIS A 97 -2.39 -5.63 -3.79
N ASP A 98 -2.83 -5.15 -2.62
CA ASP A 98 -3.97 -4.23 -2.46
C ASP A 98 -5.31 -4.74 -3.06
N GLU A 99 -5.45 -6.05 -3.27
CA GLU A 99 -6.67 -6.63 -3.85
C GLU A 99 -7.92 -6.33 -2.99
N ALA A 100 -7.78 -6.32 -1.65
CA ALA A 100 -8.89 -5.95 -0.77
C ALA A 100 -9.32 -4.47 -0.92
N LYS A 101 -8.47 -3.59 -1.46
CA LYS A 101 -8.85 -2.20 -1.79
C LYS A 101 -9.55 -2.12 -3.14
N LEU A 102 -9.10 -2.91 -4.12
CA LEU A 102 -9.57 -2.82 -5.50
C LEU A 102 -10.83 -3.64 -5.77
N ASN A 103 -11.12 -4.65 -4.95
CA ASN A 103 -12.28 -5.50 -5.11
C ASN A 103 -13.43 -5.07 -4.18
N LEU A 104 -14.40 -4.35 -4.75
CA LEU A 104 -15.52 -3.75 -4.00
C LEU A 104 -16.44 -4.79 -3.34
N ASP A 105 -16.42 -6.04 -3.82
CA ASP A 105 -17.29 -7.11 -3.33
C ASP A 105 -16.64 -7.93 -2.20
N ILE A 106 -15.31 -7.93 -2.09
CA ILE A 106 -14.58 -8.81 -1.16
C ILE A 106 -14.44 -8.19 0.23
N ALA A 107 -14.35 -6.86 0.32
CA ALA A 107 -14.03 -6.18 1.56
C ALA A 107 -14.98 -5.00 1.83
N GLN A 108 -15.68 -5.08 2.97
CA GLN A 108 -16.58 -4.04 3.45
C GLN A 108 -16.27 -3.67 4.89
N TYR A 109 -16.52 -2.42 5.26
CA TYR A 109 -16.48 -1.93 6.64
C TYR A 109 -17.81 -1.24 6.95
N LYS A 110 -18.57 -1.76 7.93
CA LYS A 110 -19.89 -1.23 8.31
C LYS A 110 -20.87 -1.04 7.13
N GLY A 111 -20.88 -1.99 6.19
CA GLY A 111 -21.82 -2.02 5.06
C GLY A 111 -21.44 -1.15 3.86
N ARG A 112 -20.27 -0.49 3.86
CA ARG A 112 -19.71 0.21 2.69
C ARG A 112 -18.43 -0.50 2.18
N PRO A 113 -18.11 -0.39 0.88
CA PRO A 113 -16.84 -0.86 0.34
C PRO A 113 -15.62 -0.33 1.11
N LEU A 114 -14.59 -1.16 1.28
CA LEU A 114 -13.41 -0.80 2.06
C LEU A 114 -12.63 0.38 1.44
N LEU A 115 -12.61 0.48 0.11
CA LEU A 115 -12.03 1.62 -0.62
C LEU A 115 -12.65 2.95 -0.19
N GLU A 116 -13.98 3.02 -0.09
CA GLU A 116 -14.70 4.21 0.36
C GLU A 116 -14.33 4.56 1.80
N ALA A 117 -14.28 3.56 2.68
CA ALA A 117 -13.89 3.74 4.07
C ALA A 117 -12.46 4.30 4.19
N LEU A 118 -11.52 3.79 3.40
CA LEU A 118 -10.14 4.29 3.36
C LEU A 118 -10.05 5.72 2.80
N TYR A 119 -10.78 6.01 1.73
CA TYR A 119 -10.77 7.31 1.07
C TYR A 119 -11.17 8.46 2.01
N GLN A 120 -12.06 8.21 2.99
CA GLN A 120 -12.43 9.22 4.00
C GLN A 120 -11.25 9.74 4.84
N TYR A 121 -10.17 8.96 4.90
CA TYR A 121 -8.95 9.28 5.64
C TYR A 121 -7.78 9.67 4.73
N TYR A 122 -7.99 9.71 3.41
CA TYR A 122 -6.96 10.05 2.44
C TYR A 122 -6.42 11.47 2.69
N GLY A 123 -5.08 11.60 2.73
CA GLY A 123 -4.40 12.87 2.97
C GLY A 123 -4.61 13.49 4.34
N ARG A 124 -5.06 12.70 5.32
CA ARG A 124 -5.18 13.11 6.71
C ARG A 124 -4.12 12.45 7.56
N GLY A 125 -3.10 13.22 7.97
CA GLY A 125 -2.10 12.74 8.92
C GLY A 125 -2.74 12.41 10.28
N LYS A 126 -2.22 11.40 10.99
CA LYS A 126 -2.75 10.97 12.31
C LYS A 126 -2.91 12.10 13.33
N HIS A 127 -2.07 13.12 13.25
CA HIS A 127 -2.09 14.29 14.14
C HIS A 127 -3.28 15.23 13.86
N THR A 128 -3.95 15.11 12.71
CA THR A 128 -5.11 15.90 12.28
C THR A 128 -6.45 15.23 12.58
N LEU A 129 -6.43 13.99 13.08
CA LEU A 129 -7.62 13.19 13.36
C LEU A 129 -8.05 13.36 14.82
N SER A 130 -9.37 13.36 15.08
CA SER A 130 -9.90 13.16 16.43
C SER A 130 -9.58 11.75 16.93
N ASP A 131 -9.75 11.50 18.23
CA ASP A 131 -9.45 10.17 18.78
C ASP A 131 -10.43 9.10 18.27
N GLU A 132 -11.70 9.45 18.06
CA GLU A 132 -12.71 8.59 17.44
C GLU A 132 -12.32 8.24 16.00
N ALA A 133 -11.90 9.24 15.22
CA ALA A 133 -11.42 9.08 13.86
C ALA A 133 -10.16 8.20 13.77
N LYS A 134 -9.24 8.33 14.74
CA LYS A 134 -8.07 7.43 14.83
C LYS A 134 -8.48 5.99 15.11
N ILE A 135 -9.46 5.78 16.00
CA ILE A 135 -9.96 4.45 16.33
C ILE A 135 -10.61 3.82 15.10
N GLU A 136 -11.51 4.53 14.42
CA GLU A 136 -12.16 4.05 13.21
C GLU A 136 -11.14 3.72 12.11
N MET A 137 -10.18 4.63 11.84
CA MET A 137 -9.11 4.38 10.88
C MET A 137 -8.32 3.10 11.21
N GLN A 138 -8.02 2.85 12.49
CA GLN A 138 -7.34 1.62 12.90
C GLN A 138 -8.20 0.37 12.69
N GLU A 139 -9.52 0.45 12.90
CA GLU A 139 -10.42 -0.67 12.61
C GLU A 139 -10.48 -0.98 11.12
N ILE A 140 -10.59 0.05 10.27
CA ILE A 140 -10.55 -0.09 8.81
C ILE A 140 -9.24 -0.78 8.38
N ILE A 141 -8.09 -0.33 8.89
CA ILE A 141 -6.78 -0.93 8.61
C ILE A 141 -6.71 -2.39 9.10
N LYS A 142 -7.32 -2.72 10.25
CA LYS A 142 -7.38 -4.11 10.74
C LYS A 142 -8.17 -5.01 9.80
N VAL A 143 -9.32 -4.54 9.30
CA VAL A 143 -10.14 -5.30 8.33
C VAL A 143 -9.38 -5.50 7.02
N LEU A 144 -8.75 -4.43 6.51
CA LEU A 144 -7.90 -4.46 5.32
C LEU A 144 -6.79 -5.51 5.45
N ASN A 145 -5.94 -5.37 6.47
CA ASN A 145 -4.81 -6.27 6.70
C ASN A 145 -5.27 -7.72 6.87
N HIS A 146 -6.42 -7.95 7.51
CA HIS A 146 -6.98 -9.29 7.64
C HIS A 146 -7.35 -9.87 6.27
N LYS A 147 -8.02 -9.09 5.41
CA LYS A 147 -8.42 -9.54 4.07
C LYS A 147 -7.23 -9.77 3.13
N ASP A 148 -6.28 -8.85 3.08
CA ASP A 148 -5.07 -9.05 2.29
C ASP A 148 -4.26 -10.26 2.78
N SER A 149 -4.19 -10.48 4.11
CA SER A 149 -3.58 -11.69 4.67
C SER A 149 -4.29 -12.97 4.22
N GLU A 150 -5.63 -13.00 4.20
CA GLU A 150 -6.40 -14.16 3.70
C GLU A 150 -6.09 -14.44 2.23
N ILE A 151 -6.04 -13.39 1.40
CA ILE A 151 -5.75 -13.48 -0.04
C ILE A 151 -4.32 -14.01 -0.25
N GLY A 152 -3.32 -13.45 0.43
CA GLY A 152 -1.92 -13.89 0.37
C GLY A 152 -1.72 -15.34 0.83
N ILE A 153 -2.34 -15.74 1.95
CA ILE A 153 -2.29 -17.12 2.42
C ILE A 153 -2.90 -18.08 1.39
N ASN A 154 -4.02 -17.70 0.76
CA ASN A 154 -4.66 -18.51 -0.27
C ASN A 154 -3.77 -18.64 -1.53
N PHE A 155 -3.08 -17.58 -1.92
CA PHE A 155 -2.07 -17.63 -2.97
C PHE A 155 -0.97 -18.65 -2.62
N PHE A 156 -0.33 -18.53 -1.45
CA PHE A 156 0.75 -19.45 -1.08
C PHE A 156 0.28 -20.91 -0.96
N LYS A 157 -0.94 -21.15 -0.48
CA LYS A 157 -1.53 -22.50 -0.46
C LYS A 157 -1.74 -23.05 -1.87
N LYS A 158 -2.28 -22.22 -2.78
CA LYS A 158 -2.56 -22.61 -4.17
C LYS A 158 -1.32 -23.09 -4.90
N TYR A 159 -0.17 -22.44 -4.67
CA TYR A 159 1.10 -22.79 -5.32
C TYR A 159 1.99 -23.74 -4.49
N GLY A 160 1.52 -24.19 -3.33
CA GLY A 160 2.31 -25.09 -2.46
C GLY A 160 3.52 -24.42 -1.81
N PHE A 161 3.53 -23.09 -1.70
CA PHE A 161 4.61 -22.32 -1.10
C PHE A 161 4.51 -22.19 0.43
N ILE A 162 3.44 -22.73 1.02
CA ILE A 162 3.26 -22.83 2.46
C ILE A 162 2.98 -24.29 2.85
N ASP A 163 3.71 -24.79 3.86
CA ASP A 163 3.54 -26.16 4.32
C ASP A 163 2.33 -26.32 5.27
N LYS A 164 2.03 -27.57 5.64
CA LYS A 164 0.93 -27.89 6.58
C LYS A 164 1.09 -27.28 7.97
N ARG A 165 2.30 -26.82 8.33
CA ARG A 165 2.62 -26.15 9.59
C ARG A 165 2.56 -24.62 9.46
N GLY A 166 2.27 -24.10 8.26
CA GLY A 166 2.21 -22.67 8.00
C GLY A 166 3.56 -22.03 7.72
N ARG A 167 4.60 -22.81 7.39
CA ARG A 167 5.94 -22.29 7.07
C ARG A 167 6.06 -22.02 5.58
N LEU A 168 6.58 -20.84 5.24
CA LEU A 168 6.86 -20.45 3.87
C LEU A 168 8.14 -21.13 3.37
N ASN A 169 8.17 -21.48 2.09
CA ASN A 169 9.39 -21.94 1.41
C ASN A 169 10.22 -20.75 0.87
N GLU A 170 11.38 -21.05 0.28
CA GLU A 170 12.29 -20.04 -0.28
C GLU A 170 11.61 -19.18 -1.35
N THR A 171 10.88 -19.77 -2.29
CA THR A 171 10.12 -19.02 -3.31
C THR A 171 9.14 -18.01 -2.70
N ALA A 172 8.38 -18.38 -1.67
CA ALA A 172 7.49 -17.43 -0.98
C ALA A 172 8.26 -16.31 -0.28
N LEU A 173 9.41 -16.61 0.31
CA LEU A 173 10.25 -15.60 0.96
C LEU A 173 10.84 -14.62 -0.06
N GLU A 174 11.31 -15.12 -1.21
CA GLU A 174 11.81 -14.28 -2.31
C GLU A 174 10.68 -13.41 -2.90
N LEU A 175 9.47 -13.95 -3.09
CA LEU A 175 8.30 -13.19 -3.56
C LEU A 175 7.96 -12.04 -2.60
N LEU A 176 7.89 -12.32 -1.30
CA LEU A 176 7.65 -11.29 -0.28
C LEU A 176 8.77 -10.26 -0.21
N ARG A 177 10.02 -10.68 -0.44
CA ARG A 177 11.18 -9.79 -0.53
C ARG A 177 11.04 -8.82 -1.71
N ILE A 178 10.69 -9.33 -2.91
CA ILE A 178 10.43 -8.48 -4.08
C ILE A 178 9.31 -7.48 -3.78
N GLU A 179 8.14 -7.94 -3.32
CA GLU A 179 7.00 -7.08 -3.00
C GLU A 179 7.39 -5.96 -2.04
N LYS A 180 8.07 -6.30 -0.94
CA LYS A 180 8.53 -5.32 0.06
C LYS A 180 9.44 -4.26 -0.56
N ILE A 181 10.39 -4.65 -1.41
CA ILE A 181 11.31 -3.73 -2.07
C ILE A 181 10.53 -2.81 -3.01
N VAL A 182 9.73 -3.38 -3.93
CA VAL A 182 9.05 -2.59 -4.97
C VAL A 182 7.96 -1.69 -4.39
N ASP A 183 7.20 -2.13 -3.37
CA ASP A 183 6.23 -1.29 -2.66
C ASP A 183 6.92 -0.13 -1.93
N SER A 184 8.03 -0.40 -1.26
CA SER A 184 8.82 0.64 -0.57
C SER A 184 9.35 1.67 -1.56
N VAL A 185 9.89 1.23 -2.70
CA VAL A 185 10.40 2.12 -3.75
C VAL A 185 9.25 2.95 -4.35
N ASP A 186 8.11 2.35 -4.71
CA ASP A 186 6.98 3.10 -5.27
C ASP A 186 6.51 4.19 -4.30
N ARG A 187 6.33 3.84 -3.02
CA ARG A 187 5.89 4.79 -1.98
C ARG A 187 6.92 5.87 -1.70
N GLY A 188 8.21 5.56 -1.80
CA GLY A 188 9.31 6.50 -1.59
C GLY A 188 9.44 7.53 -2.73
N MET A 189 9.17 7.09 -3.97
CA MET A 189 9.41 7.89 -5.17
C MET A 189 8.15 8.58 -5.71
N ASN A 190 6.95 8.08 -5.39
CA ASN A 190 5.70 8.60 -5.92
C ASN A 190 5.12 9.75 -5.10
N GLN A 191 4.83 10.87 -5.78
CA GLN A 191 4.21 12.06 -5.19
C GLN A 191 2.80 11.79 -4.62
N VAL A 192 2.08 10.81 -5.17
CA VAL A 192 0.76 10.40 -4.66
C VAL A 192 0.85 9.89 -3.23
N SER A 193 1.96 9.24 -2.86
CA SER A 193 2.14 8.72 -1.49
C SER A 193 2.41 9.84 -0.49
N ILE A 194 3.07 10.93 -0.89
CA ILE A 194 3.23 12.12 -0.03
C ILE A 194 1.85 12.70 0.30
N GLU A 195 0.98 12.79 -0.70
CA GLU A 195 -0.41 13.21 -0.54
C GLU A 195 -1.20 12.22 0.33
N GLU A 196 -1.12 10.93 0.07
CA GLU A 196 -1.83 9.86 0.80
C GLU A 196 -1.50 9.86 2.30
N PHE A 197 -0.20 9.94 2.64
CA PHE A 197 0.26 9.82 4.02
C PHE A 197 0.43 11.15 4.76
N ASP A 198 0.21 12.28 4.08
CA ASP A 198 0.36 13.63 4.63
C ASP A 198 1.73 13.85 5.29
N ARG A 199 2.78 13.33 4.64
CA ARG A 199 4.18 13.42 5.11
C ARG A 199 5.15 13.19 3.96
N SER A 200 6.36 13.73 4.10
CA SER A 200 7.47 13.36 3.21
C SER A 200 7.78 11.87 3.31
N MET A 201 8.00 11.26 2.15
CA MET A 201 8.38 9.85 2.06
C MET A 201 9.91 9.74 1.95
N THR A 202 10.47 8.82 2.71
CA THR A 202 11.92 8.55 2.67
C THR A 202 12.17 7.49 1.59
N PRO A 203 13.22 7.62 0.74
CA PRO A 203 13.59 6.58 -0.21
C PRO A 203 13.85 5.24 0.49
N ALA A 204 13.46 4.14 -0.15
CA ALA A 204 13.54 2.79 0.38
C ALA A 204 14.99 2.37 0.68
N SER A 205 15.93 2.76 -0.17
CA SER A 205 17.37 2.51 0.00
C SER A 205 17.92 2.99 1.34
N THR A 206 17.31 4.01 1.95
CA THR A 206 17.79 4.58 3.22
C THR A 206 17.44 3.78 4.46
N PHE A 207 16.42 2.92 4.40
CA PHE A 207 15.93 2.17 5.58
C PHE A 207 15.84 0.66 5.36
N LEU A 208 15.82 0.19 4.11
CA LEU A 208 16.09 -1.21 3.80
C LEU A 208 17.56 -1.52 4.15
N LYS A 209 17.81 -2.78 4.54
CA LYS A 209 19.10 -3.20 5.07
C LYS A 209 19.78 -4.17 4.11
N SER A 210 21.10 -4.18 4.13
CA SER A 210 21.92 -5.14 3.37
C SER A 210 21.60 -5.08 1.87
N GLU A 211 21.63 -6.22 1.20
CA GLU A 211 21.28 -6.40 -0.22
C GLU A 211 19.95 -5.77 -0.66
N ASP A 212 18.92 -5.69 0.21
CA ASP A 212 17.66 -5.02 -0.14
C ASP A 212 17.86 -3.51 -0.41
N SER A 213 18.84 -2.88 0.25
CA SER A 213 19.18 -1.46 0.05
C SER A 213 19.76 -1.23 -1.34
N ASP A 214 20.67 -2.11 -1.78
CA ASP A 214 21.32 -2.01 -3.09
C ASP A 214 20.31 -2.23 -4.24
N LEU A 215 19.41 -3.22 -4.08
CA LEU A 215 18.32 -3.46 -5.02
C LEU A 215 17.34 -2.27 -5.10
N ALA A 216 16.98 -1.69 -3.95
CA ALA A 216 16.12 -0.52 -3.90
C ALA A 216 16.80 0.70 -4.54
N LEU A 217 18.08 0.94 -4.27
CA LEU A 217 18.84 2.04 -4.87
C LEU A 217 18.90 1.92 -6.40
N ASN A 218 19.08 0.70 -6.92
CA ASN A 218 19.02 0.45 -8.36
C ASN A 218 17.66 0.87 -8.94
N LEU A 219 16.56 0.37 -8.38
CA LEU A 219 15.20 0.72 -8.84
C LEU A 219 14.92 2.23 -8.73
N GLU A 220 15.32 2.87 -7.63
CA GLU A 220 15.18 4.32 -7.44
C GLU A 220 15.89 5.11 -8.54
N SER A 221 17.10 4.68 -8.94
CA SER A 221 17.91 5.37 -9.96
C SER A 221 17.28 5.32 -11.37
N ILE A 222 16.46 4.32 -11.65
CA ILE A 222 15.79 4.13 -12.95
C ILE A 222 14.27 4.37 -12.91
N TYR A 223 13.70 4.66 -11.73
CA TYR A 223 12.25 4.67 -11.47
C TYR A 223 11.45 5.46 -12.52
N HIS A 224 11.90 6.68 -12.84
CA HIS A 224 11.23 7.55 -13.81
C HIS A 224 11.35 7.06 -15.26
N HIS A 225 12.45 6.39 -15.60
CA HIS A 225 12.62 5.81 -16.93
C HIS A 225 11.76 4.56 -17.09
N LEU A 226 11.78 3.70 -16.07
CA LEU A 226 11.07 2.42 -16.05
C LEU A 226 9.54 2.60 -16.10
N LEU A 227 9.02 3.69 -15.50
CA LEU A 227 7.59 3.92 -15.30
C LEU A 227 7.07 5.14 -16.08
N ASP A 228 7.76 5.57 -17.14
CA ASP A 228 7.29 6.68 -17.97
C ASP A 228 5.85 6.43 -18.48
N GLY A 229 5.05 7.49 -18.50
CA GLY A 229 3.62 7.45 -18.81
C GLY A 229 2.71 7.03 -17.65
N MET A 230 3.21 6.35 -16.61
CA MET A 230 2.41 5.87 -15.47
C MET A 230 2.44 6.78 -14.23
N LEU A 231 3.28 7.81 -14.24
CA LEU A 231 3.48 8.76 -13.13
C LEU A 231 2.68 10.07 -13.29
N ARG A 232 1.96 10.24 -14.40
CA ARG A 232 1.26 11.48 -14.71
C ARG A 232 -0.06 11.56 -13.93
N PRO A 233 -0.52 12.76 -13.55
CA PRO A 233 -1.88 12.95 -13.04
C PRO A 233 -2.90 12.37 -14.02
N LEU A 234 -3.95 11.76 -13.48
CA LEU A 234 -5.04 11.22 -14.30
C LEU A 234 -5.74 12.36 -15.05
N PRO A 235 -6.06 12.18 -16.35
CA PRO A 235 -6.79 13.20 -17.10
C PRO A 235 -8.18 13.40 -16.50
N GLU A 236 -8.68 14.64 -16.54
CA GLU A 236 -9.97 15.02 -15.95
C GLU A 236 -11.17 14.25 -16.52
N GLN A 237 -11.02 13.56 -17.65
CA GLN A 237 -12.09 12.85 -18.36
C GLN A 237 -12.29 11.40 -17.87
N SER A 238 -11.46 10.90 -16.96
CA SER A 238 -11.52 9.52 -16.41
C SER A 238 -12.68 9.30 -15.41
N ARG A 239 -13.66 10.22 -15.35
CA ARG A 239 -14.55 10.45 -14.18
C ARG A 239 -15.80 9.57 -14.09
N HIS A 240 -16.03 8.62 -14.99
CA HIS A 240 -17.28 7.84 -15.00
C HIS A 240 -17.07 6.38 -14.58
N PHE A 241 -16.86 6.17 -13.28
CA PHE A 241 -17.28 4.91 -12.65
C PHE A 241 -18.73 5.09 -12.20
N GLN A 242 -19.66 4.35 -12.82
CA GLN A 242 -20.96 4.12 -12.22
C GLN A 242 -20.77 2.99 -11.21
N VAL A 243 -20.64 3.35 -9.93
CA VAL A 243 -20.88 2.38 -8.86
C VAL A 243 -22.38 2.13 -8.88
N SER A 244 -22.80 1.01 -9.49
CA SER A 244 -24.21 0.63 -9.46
C SER A 244 -24.67 0.44 -8.00
N PRO A 245 -25.89 0.89 -7.65
CA PRO A 245 -26.42 0.81 -6.29
C PRO A 245 -26.65 -0.62 -5.81
#